data_AF-A0A9C5Z1X3-F1
#
_entry.id   AF-A0A9C5Z1X3-F1
#
_cell.length_a   1.000
_cell.length_b   1.000
_cell.length_c   1.000
_cell.angle_alpha   90.00
_cell.angle_beta   90.00
_cell.angle_gamma   90.00
#
_symmetry.space_group_name_H-M   'P 1'
#
loop_
_entity.id
_entity.type
_entity.pdbx_description
1 polymer ?
#
loop_
_entity_poly.entity_id
_entity_poly.type
_entity_poly.pdbx_seq_one_letter_code
_entity_poly.pdbx_strand_id
1 'polypeptide(L)'
;MKLCIIVLIVLVTVNSALAATGIFAAVRDMLECHEQLRIKEEDLIFIDDLSQIQPVSSYRPGQRCSIYCQSEAFGLTKQGRPMEEFWRNYAKIANRYDLDEVFRNCEYLAANTCEAPVLLGICAQRFPRNL
;
A
#
# COMPACT_ATOMS: atom_id res chain seq x y z
N MET A 1 -4.73 8.81 -23.11
CA MET A 1 -4.33 7.94 -21.97
C MET A 1 -3.38 8.61 -20.98
N LYS A 2 -2.35 9.36 -21.41
CA LYS A 2 -1.47 10.13 -20.50
C LYS A 2 -2.19 11.20 -19.66
N LEU A 3 -3.23 11.84 -20.21
CA LEU A 3 -4.02 12.87 -19.52
C LEU A 3 -4.90 12.32 -18.38
N CYS A 4 -5.37 11.08 -18.47
CA CYS A 4 -6.28 10.51 -17.46
C CYS A 4 -5.54 10.19 -16.14
N ILE A 5 -4.26 9.79 -16.22
CA ILE A 5 -3.43 9.51 -15.04
C ILE A 5 -3.11 10.83 -14.32
N ILE A 6 -2.78 11.89 -15.05
CA ILE A 6 -2.50 13.21 -14.47
C ILE A 6 -3.74 13.79 -13.80
N VAL A 7 -4.92 13.63 -14.41
CA VAL A 7 -6.20 14.12 -13.83
C VAL A 7 -6.60 13.34 -12.57
N LEU A 8 -6.34 12.03 -12.51
CA LEU A 8 -6.57 11.23 -11.30
C LEU A 8 -5.66 11.64 -10.13
N ILE A 9 -4.43 12.04 -10.40
CA ILE A 9 -3.50 12.57 -9.38
C ILE A 9 -3.97 13.93 -8.85
N VAL A 10 -4.56 14.77 -9.71
CA VAL A 10 -5.00 16.12 -9.35
C VAL A 10 -6.32 16.13 -8.57
N LEU A 11 -7.24 15.19 -8.81
CA LEU A 11 -8.53 15.12 -8.11
C LEU A 11 -8.42 14.82 -6.60
N VAL A 12 -7.27 14.33 -6.13
CA VAL A 12 -7.01 14.09 -4.69
C VAL A 12 -6.63 15.39 -3.94
N THR A 13 -6.34 16.49 -4.63
CA THR A 13 -5.70 17.68 -4.02
C THR A 13 -6.63 18.80 -3.55
N VAL A 14 -7.95 18.68 -3.70
CA VAL A 14 -8.86 19.74 -3.26
C VAL A 14 -9.37 19.43 -1.85
N ASN A 15 -8.52 19.64 -0.82
CA ASN A 15 -8.97 20.12 0.50
C ASN A 15 -7.89 20.39 1.58
N SER A 16 -6.59 20.37 1.29
CA SER A 16 -5.62 20.98 2.22
C SER A 16 -4.23 21.03 1.62
N ALA A 17 -3.62 22.22 1.60
CA ALA A 17 -2.24 22.40 1.14
C ALA A 17 -1.23 21.52 1.91
N LEU A 18 -1.52 21.18 3.16
CA LEU A 18 -0.74 20.25 4.00
C LEU A 18 -0.91 18.76 3.62
N ALA A 19 -2.11 18.35 3.20
CA ALA A 19 -2.32 17.00 2.69
C ALA A 19 -1.69 16.84 1.29
N ALA A 20 -1.72 17.90 0.48
CA ALA A 20 -1.05 17.93 -0.81
C ALA A 20 0.47 17.71 -0.65
N THR A 21 1.14 18.42 0.27
CA THR A 21 2.59 18.24 0.48
C THR A 21 2.96 16.83 0.95
N GLY A 22 2.15 16.22 1.82
CA GLY A 22 2.35 14.83 2.27
C GLY A 22 2.18 13.81 1.14
N ILE A 23 1.17 13.99 0.29
CA ILE A 23 0.94 13.11 -0.87
C ILE A 23 2.07 13.26 -1.90
N PHE A 24 2.52 14.48 -2.20
CA PHE A 24 3.65 14.69 -3.11
C PHE A 24 4.94 14.04 -2.60
N ALA A 25 5.21 14.12 -1.29
CA ALA A 25 6.34 13.42 -0.69
C ALA A 25 6.22 11.89 -0.84
N ALA A 26 5.06 11.32 -0.51
CA ALA A 26 4.81 9.89 -0.69
C ALA A 26 4.97 9.44 -2.16
N VAL A 27 4.44 10.20 -3.12
CA VAL A 27 4.62 9.86 -4.55
C VAL A 27 6.09 9.91 -4.95
N ARG A 28 6.85 10.90 -4.50
CA ARG A 28 8.30 10.97 -4.77
C ARG A 28 9.02 9.78 -4.16
N ASP A 29 8.79 9.48 -2.89
CA ASP A 29 9.46 8.38 -2.18
C ASP A 29 9.11 7.02 -2.83
N MET A 30 7.88 6.85 -3.32
CA MET A 30 7.46 5.68 -4.11
C MET A 30 8.24 5.58 -5.43
N LEU A 31 8.38 6.69 -6.17
CA LEU A 31 9.13 6.72 -7.44
C LEU A 31 10.63 6.45 -7.23
N GLU A 32 11.22 7.01 -6.17
CA GLU A 32 12.62 6.73 -5.80
C GLU A 32 12.81 5.25 -5.47
N CYS A 33 11.88 4.64 -4.73
CA CYS A 33 11.90 3.20 -4.46
C CYS A 33 11.78 2.37 -5.75
N HIS A 34 10.89 2.76 -6.68
CA HIS A 34 10.77 2.11 -7.99
C HIS A 34 12.08 2.16 -8.79
N GLU A 35 12.78 3.30 -8.78
CA GLU A 35 14.07 3.47 -9.45
C GLU A 35 15.16 2.61 -8.80
N GLN A 36 15.26 2.63 -7.46
CA GLN A 36 16.24 1.83 -6.71
C GLN A 36 16.08 0.33 -6.96
N LEU A 37 14.83 -0.16 -7.02
CA LEU A 37 14.52 -1.56 -7.30
C LEU A 37 14.47 -1.89 -8.80
N ARG A 38 14.72 -0.90 -9.68
CA ARG A 38 14.71 -1.05 -11.15
C ARG A 38 13.43 -1.70 -11.66
N ILE A 39 12.29 -1.28 -11.12
CA ILE A 39 10.98 -1.80 -11.51
C ILE A 39 10.65 -1.29 -12.91
N LYS A 40 10.23 -2.19 -13.79
CA LYS A 40 9.88 -1.83 -15.16
C LYS A 40 8.55 -1.08 -15.19
N GLU A 41 8.37 -0.21 -16.18
CA GLU A 41 7.14 0.59 -16.31
C GLU A 41 5.88 -0.29 -16.42
N GLU A 42 5.96 -1.42 -17.12
CA GLU A 42 4.83 -2.35 -17.22
C GLU A 42 4.44 -3.03 -15.91
N ASP A 43 5.31 -3.01 -14.90
CA ASP A 43 5.11 -3.58 -13.57
C ASP A 43 4.58 -2.57 -12.54
N LEU A 44 4.50 -1.28 -12.91
CA LEU A 44 3.98 -0.25 -12.02
C LEU A 44 2.46 -0.42 -11.85
N ILE A 45 2.04 -0.67 -10.62
CA ILE A 45 0.63 -0.84 -10.27
C ILE A 45 0.31 -0.02 -9.03
N PHE A 46 -0.97 0.30 -8.86
CA PHE A 46 -1.47 1.02 -7.71
C PHE A 46 -2.63 0.25 -7.09
N ILE A 47 -2.52 -0.01 -5.79
CA ILE A 47 -3.55 -0.68 -4.98
C ILE A 47 -4.15 0.36 -4.04
N ASP A 48 -5.39 0.79 -4.28
CA ASP A 48 -6.03 1.80 -3.41
C ASP A 48 -6.52 1.21 -2.08
N ASP A 49 -6.77 -0.10 -2.06
CA ASP A 49 -7.40 -0.77 -0.93
C ASP A 49 -6.91 -2.20 -0.78
N LEU A 50 -6.70 -2.64 0.47
CA LEU A 50 -6.29 -4.01 0.77
C LEU A 50 -7.21 -5.07 0.15
N SER A 51 -8.50 -4.81 -0.03
CA SER A 51 -9.46 -5.73 -0.69
C SER A 51 -9.16 -5.99 -2.18
N GLN A 52 -8.37 -5.13 -2.82
CA GLN A 52 -7.93 -5.33 -4.21
C GLN A 52 -6.73 -6.27 -4.30
N ILE A 53 -6.04 -6.55 -3.18
CA ILE A 53 -4.93 -7.48 -3.14
C ILE A 53 -5.41 -8.87 -3.57
N GLN A 54 -4.74 -9.41 -4.58
CA GLN A 54 -4.96 -10.75 -5.13
C GLN A 54 -3.94 -11.73 -4.56
N PRO A 55 -4.12 -13.06 -4.78
CA PRO A 55 -3.09 -14.04 -4.47
C PRO A 55 -1.73 -13.67 -5.07
N VAL A 56 -0.64 -14.00 -4.37
CA VAL A 56 0.74 -13.67 -4.79
C VAL A 56 1.05 -14.10 -6.24
N SER A 57 0.50 -15.24 -6.68
CA SER A 57 0.65 -15.77 -8.04
C SER A 57 0.06 -14.88 -9.13
N SER A 58 -0.86 -13.98 -8.79
CA SER A 58 -1.48 -13.03 -9.72
C SER A 58 -0.57 -11.84 -10.05
N TYR A 59 0.55 -11.68 -9.32
CA TYR A 59 1.50 -10.59 -9.51
C TYR A 59 2.83 -11.10 -10.04
N ARG A 60 3.36 -10.40 -11.05
CA ARG A 60 4.76 -10.53 -11.46
C ARG A 60 5.70 -10.05 -10.36
N PRO A 61 6.97 -10.50 -10.31
CA PRO A 61 7.93 -10.04 -9.29
C PRO A 61 8.04 -8.51 -9.18
N GLY A 62 8.09 -7.80 -10.31
CA GLY A 62 8.14 -6.33 -10.32
C GLY A 62 6.88 -5.67 -9.74
N GLN A 63 5.70 -6.25 -10.00
CA GLN A 63 4.42 -5.76 -9.44
C GLN A 63 4.36 -5.92 -7.92
N ARG A 64 4.91 -7.02 -7.38
CA ARG A 64 5.04 -7.20 -5.92
C ARG A 64 5.92 -6.11 -5.33
N CYS A 65 7.04 -5.80 -5.98
CA CYS A 65 7.90 -4.70 -5.56
C CYS A 65 7.24 -3.31 -5.69
N SER A 66 6.37 -3.11 -6.68
CA SER A 66 5.61 -1.87 -6.82
C SER A 66 4.63 -1.69 -5.66
N ILE A 67 3.93 -2.75 -5.25
CA ILE A 67 3.07 -2.75 -4.05
C ILE A 67 3.91 -2.47 -2.79
N TYR A 68 5.11 -3.05 -2.69
CA TYR A 68 6.04 -2.76 -1.59
C TYR A 68 6.43 -1.29 -1.52
N CYS A 69 6.90 -0.70 -2.63
CA CYS A 69 7.25 0.71 -2.66
C CYS A 69 6.07 1.62 -2.34
N GLN A 70 4.88 1.31 -2.85
CA GLN A 70 3.66 2.03 -2.51
C GLN A 70 3.36 1.91 -1.00
N SER A 71 3.44 0.72 -0.43
CA SER A 71 3.12 0.48 0.98
C SER A 71 4.08 1.23 1.91
N GLU A 72 5.37 1.25 1.59
CA GLU A 72 6.38 2.01 2.34
C GLU A 72 6.15 3.52 2.24
N ALA A 73 5.95 4.03 1.02
CA ALA A 73 5.85 5.46 0.78
C ALA A 73 4.60 6.10 1.37
N PHE A 74 3.48 5.37 1.40
CA PHE A 74 2.23 5.83 2.02
C PHE A 74 2.16 5.51 3.53
N GLY A 75 3.22 4.97 4.13
CA GLY A 75 3.28 4.67 5.56
C GLY A 75 2.40 3.50 6.00
N LEU A 76 1.92 2.67 5.07
CA LEU A 76 1.24 1.41 5.41
C LEU A 76 2.22 0.44 6.03
N THR A 77 3.45 0.41 5.52
CA THR A 77 4.53 -0.41 6.05
C THR A 77 5.80 0.40 6.27
N LYS A 78 6.68 -0.15 7.09
CA LYS A 78 8.08 0.28 7.21
C LYS A 78 8.97 -0.96 7.22
N GLN A 79 9.87 -1.05 6.24
CA GLN A 79 10.65 -2.25 5.93
C GLN A 79 9.77 -3.51 5.82
N GLY A 80 8.60 -3.36 5.19
CA GLY A 80 7.61 -4.42 5.00
C GLY A 80 6.88 -4.86 6.27
N ARG A 81 7.07 -4.16 7.40
CA ARG A 81 6.28 -4.36 8.62
C ARG A 81 5.12 -3.38 8.68
N PRO A 82 3.90 -3.80 9.03
CA PRO A 82 2.79 -2.86 9.13
C PRO A 82 3.05 -1.81 10.21
N MET A 83 2.71 -0.56 9.91
CA MET A 83 2.70 0.50 10.91
C MET A 83 1.36 0.50 11.65
N GLU A 84 1.31 -0.17 12.80
CA GLU A 84 0.07 -0.39 13.56
C GLU A 84 -0.70 0.91 13.85
N GLU A 85 0.00 1.95 14.33
CA GLU A 85 -0.61 3.26 14.59
C GLU A 85 -1.27 3.84 13.32
N PHE A 86 -0.60 3.73 12.17
CA PHE A 86 -1.13 4.21 10.91
C PHE A 86 -2.40 3.44 10.51
N TRP A 87 -2.37 2.10 10.59
CA TRP A 87 -3.52 1.26 10.23
C TRP A 87 -4.73 1.52 11.11
N ARG A 88 -4.52 1.73 12.41
CA ARG A 88 -5.58 2.07 13.37
C ARG A 88 -6.19 3.45 13.10
N ASN A 89 -5.40 4.40 12.61
CA ASN A 89 -5.85 5.76 12.30
C ASN A 89 -6.40 5.90 10.86
N TYR A 90 -6.07 4.97 9.96
CA TYR A 90 -6.52 5.02 8.57
C TYR A 90 -7.92 4.40 8.43
N ALA A 91 -8.94 5.25 8.37
CA ALA A 91 -10.35 4.86 8.42
C ALA A 91 -10.75 3.76 7.41
N LYS A 92 -10.19 3.74 6.19
CA LYS A 92 -10.50 2.68 5.20
C LYS A 92 -10.10 1.28 5.71
N ILE A 93 -9.01 1.19 6.45
CA ILE A 93 -8.50 -0.07 7.03
C ILE A 93 -9.21 -0.35 8.36
N ALA A 94 -9.20 0.61 9.30
CA ALA A 94 -9.73 0.43 10.65
C ALA A 94 -11.25 0.11 10.69
N ASN A 95 -12.02 0.63 9.74
CA ASN A 95 -13.45 0.35 9.66
C ASN A 95 -13.77 -0.97 8.95
N ARG A 96 -12.82 -1.54 8.22
CA ARG A 96 -13.04 -2.75 7.40
C ARG A 96 -12.49 -4.02 8.04
N TYR A 97 -11.42 -3.93 8.82
CA TYR A 97 -10.73 -5.10 9.36
C TYR A 97 -10.70 -5.08 10.89
N ASP A 98 -10.75 -6.26 11.50
CA ASP A 98 -10.48 -6.45 12.92
C ASP A 98 -8.96 -6.40 13.14
N LEU A 99 -8.45 -5.21 13.45
CA LEU A 99 -7.01 -4.98 13.54
C LEU A 99 -6.34 -5.75 14.68
N ASP A 100 -7.06 -6.06 15.75
CA ASP A 100 -6.50 -6.84 16.85
C ASP A 100 -6.27 -8.29 16.41
N GLU A 101 -7.19 -8.86 15.64
CA GLU A 101 -6.99 -10.16 15.00
C GLU A 101 -5.92 -10.11 13.90
N VAL A 102 -5.87 -9.06 13.08
CA VAL A 102 -4.84 -8.91 12.04
C VAL A 102 -3.44 -8.89 12.66
N PHE A 103 -3.17 -8.03 13.65
CA PHE A 103 -1.83 -7.93 14.23
C PHE A 103 -1.44 -9.19 14.99
N ARG A 104 -2.38 -9.86 15.65
CA ARG A 104 -2.13 -11.14 16.33
C ARG A 104 -1.77 -12.26 15.37
N ASN A 105 -2.43 -12.33 14.21
CA ASN A 105 -2.35 -13.48 13.32
C ASN A 105 -1.51 -13.26 12.06
N CYS A 106 -1.16 -12.03 11.68
CA CYS A 106 -0.48 -11.74 10.41
C CYS A 106 0.92 -11.13 10.57
N GLU A 107 1.33 -10.73 11.77
CA GLU A 107 2.62 -10.05 11.99
C GLU A 107 3.82 -10.90 11.54
N TYR A 108 3.73 -12.23 11.62
CA TYR A 108 4.81 -13.12 11.18
C TYR A 108 5.15 -13.01 9.67
N LEU A 109 4.25 -12.43 8.86
CA LEU A 109 4.45 -12.18 7.43
C LEU A 109 5.22 -10.89 7.16
N ALA A 110 5.49 -10.09 8.19
CA ALA A 110 6.20 -8.83 8.11
C ALA A 110 7.70 -9.06 7.83
N ALA A 111 8.14 -8.78 6.60
CA ALA A 111 9.53 -8.93 6.17
C ALA A 111 9.93 -7.84 5.18
N ASN A 112 11.20 -7.47 5.16
CA ASN A 112 11.75 -6.50 4.20
C ASN A 112 11.95 -7.16 2.82
N THR A 113 10.84 -7.55 2.18
CA THR A 113 10.81 -8.22 0.87
C THR A 113 9.62 -7.70 0.07
N CYS A 114 9.72 -7.77 -1.26
CA CYS A 114 8.64 -7.35 -2.15
C CYS A 114 7.33 -8.13 -1.96
N GLU A 115 7.37 -9.33 -1.37
CA GLU A 115 6.19 -10.17 -1.19
C GLU A 115 5.42 -9.85 0.10
N ALA A 116 6.09 -9.34 1.12
CA ALA A 116 5.51 -9.15 2.45
C ALA A 116 4.22 -8.31 2.46
N PRO A 117 4.11 -7.16 1.78
CA PRO A 117 2.87 -6.38 1.78
C PRO A 117 1.70 -7.12 1.14
N VAL A 118 1.97 -7.93 0.10
CA VAL A 118 0.94 -8.75 -0.55
C VAL A 118 0.46 -9.85 0.39
N LEU A 119 1.39 -10.57 1.03
CA LEU A 119 1.08 -11.61 2.01
C LEU A 119 0.31 -11.05 3.20
N LEU A 120 0.74 -9.91 3.73
CA LEU A 120 0.07 -9.18 4.79
C LEU A 120 -1.35 -8.78 4.39
N GLY A 121 -1.53 -8.22 3.19
CA GLY A 121 -2.85 -7.85 2.66
C GLY A 121 -3.79 -9.05 2.56
N ILE A 122 -3.32 -10.17 2.00
CA ILE A 122 -4.09 -11.42 1.91
C ILE A 122 -4.47 -11.94 3.30
N CYS A 123 -3.55 -11.88 4.26
CA CYS A 123 -3.83 -12.31 5.63
C CYS A 123 -4.87 -11.41 6.30
N ALA A 124 -4.72 -10.09 6.17
CA ALA A 124 -5.65 -9.12 6.75
C ALA A 124 -7.09 -9.27 6.22
N GLN A 125 -7.25 -9.61 4.94
CA GLN A 125 -8.55 -9.89 4.34
C GLN A 125 -9.34 -11.03 5.03
N ARG A 126 -8.68 -11.91 5.79
CA ARG A 126 -9.33 -13.01 6.52
C ARG A 126 -10.02 -12.54 7.81
N PHE A 127 -9.77 -11.31 8.24
CA PHE A 127 -10.29 -10.75 9.48
C PHE A 127 -11.14 -9.51 9.19
N PRO A 128 -12.27 -9.63 8.45
CA PRO A 128 -13.18 -8.51 8.28
C PRO A 128 -13.78 -8.12 9.63
N ARG A 129 -13.99 -6.81 9.83
CA ARG A 129 -14.69 -6.29 10.98
C ARG A 129 -16.17 -6.65 10.83
N ASN A 130 -16.68 -7.54 11.67
CA ASN A 130 -18.12 -7.79 11.74
C ASN A 130 -18.77 -6.55 12.39
N LEU A 131 -19.60 -5.84 11.62
CA LEU A 131 -20.41 -4.73 12.09
C LEU A 131 -21.75 -5.24 12.61
#